data_AF-A0A838I7Y2-F1
#
_entry.id   AF-A0A838I7Y2-F1
#
_cell.length_a   1.000
_cell.length_b   1.000
_cell.length_c   1.000
_cell.angle_alpha   90.00
_cell.angle_beta   90.00
_cell.angle_gamma   90.00
#
_symmetry.space_group_name_H-M   'P 1'
#
loop_
_entity.id
_entity.type
_entity.pdbx_description
1 polymer ?
#
loop_
_entity_poly.entity_id
_entity_poly.type
_entity_poly.pdbx_seq_one_letter_code
_entity_poly.pdbx_strand_id
1 'polypeptide(L)'
;MPTQVVPDVDVSIEIEHSTLYNEDLAPVPKERRTWRVGSFAALWISMSACIPTYMLASSLIGGGMNWSQAILTIFLGNLIVVIPMILNAHAGTRYG
;
A
#
# COMPACT_ATOMS: atom_id res chain seq x y z
N MET A 1 6.19 26.21 -12.20
CA MET A 1 4.81 25.77 -12.43
C MET A 1 4.11 25.80 -11.07
N PRO A 2 3.19 26.76 -10.80
CA PRO A 2 2.59 26.89 -9.48
C PRO A 2 1.55 25.78 -9.26
N THR A 3 1.74 25.02 -8.18
CA THR A 3 0.85 23.96 -7.69
C THR A 3 -0.52 24.53 -7.35
N GLN A 4 -1.53 24.14 -8.14
CA GLN A 4 -2.95 24.42 -7.89
C GLN A 4 -3.35 23.80 -6.54
N VAL A 5 -3.72 24.65 -5.58
CA VAL A 5 -4.38 24.25 -4.34
C VAL A 5 -5.81 23.88 -4.71
N VAL A 6 -6.13 22.59 -4.70
CA VAL A 6 -7.49 22.09 -4.91
C VAL A 6 -8.34 22.58 -3.72
N PRO A 7 -9.50 23.23 -3.96
CA PRO A 7 -10.38 23.68 -2.90
C PRO A 7 -11.05 22.46 -2.25
N ASP A 8 -10.60 22.11 -1.04
CA ASP A 8 -11.08 21.02 -0.17
C ASP A 8 -12.62 21.09 0.09
N VAL A 9 -13.17 22.30 0.00
CA VAL A 9 -14.58 22.62 0.31
C VAL A 9 -15.56 22.27 -0.82
N ASP A 10 -15.13 22.27 -2.09
CA ASP A 10 -16.04 21.96 -3.21
C ASP A 10 -16.27 20.45 -3.37
N VAL A 11 -15.25 19.63 -3.09
CA VAL A 11 -15.29 18.17 -3.25
C VAL A 11 -16.11 17.50 -2.14
N SER A 12 -16.07 18.03 -0.93
CA SER A 12 -16.82 17.50 0.21
C SER A 12 -18.34 17.60 0.01
N ILE A 13 -18.83 18.71 -0.56
CA ILE A 13 -20.25 18.92 -0.85
C ILE A 13 -20.77 17.99 -1.98
N GLU A 14 -19.92 17.67 -2.96
CA GLU A 14 -20.29 16.81 -4.09
C GLU A 14 -20.37 15.31 -3.69
N ILE A 15 -19.55 14.88 -2.73
CA ILE A 15 -19.53 13.49 -2.24
C ILE A 15 -20.70 13.18 -1.31
N GLU A 16 -21.15 14.13 -0.47
CA GLU A 16 -22.30 13.91 0.45
C GLU A 16 -23.61 13.60 -0.30
N HIS A 17 -23.74 14.07 -1.54
CA HIS A 17 -24.90 13.80 -2.40
C HIS A 17 -24.80 12.48 -3.21
N SER A 18 -23.70 11.75 -3.10
CA SER A 18 -23.50 10.47 -3.78
C SER A 18 -24.24 9.34 -3.08
N THR A 19 -24.88 8.46 -3.85
CA THR A 19 -25.52 7.23 -3.35
C THR A 19 -24.54 6.23 -2.71
N LEU A 20 -23.23 6.47 -2.81
CA LEU A 20 -22.15 5.66 -2.24
C LEU A 20 -21.48 6.32 -1.02
N TYR A 21 -22.01 7.44 -0.53
CA TYR A 21 -21.49 8.12 0.66
C TYR A 21 -21.79 7.32 1.93
N ASN A 22 -20.75 7.08 2.74
CA ASN A 22 -20.85 6.48 4.07
C ASN A 22 -19.84 7.17 5.01
N GLU A 23 -20.16 7.34 6.29
CA GLU A 23 -19.26 7.98 7.26
C GLU A 23 -17.92 7.24 7.40
N ASP A 24 -17.89 5.91 7.18
CA ASP A 24 -16.65 5.12 7.21
C ASP A 24 -15.78 5.31 5.95
N LEU A 25 -16.37 5.75 4.84
CA LEU A 25 -15.67 6.04 3.58
C LEU A 25 -15.31 7.53 3.45
N ALA A 26 -15.77 8.37 4.37
CA ALA A 26 -15.45 9.79 4.36
C ALA A 26 -13.94 10.00 4.54
N PRO A 27 -13.32 10.94 3.80
CA PRO A 27 -11.89 11.22 3.91
C PRO A 27 -11.50 11.54 5.37
N VAL A 28 -10.46 10.87 5.88
CA VAL A 28 -10.07 11.03 7.29
C VAL A 28 -9.46 12.44 7.51
N PRO A 29 -10.06 13.27 8.40
CA PRO A 29 -9.56 14.60 8.72
C PRO A 29 -8.12 14.55 9.23
N LYS A 30 -7.34 15.60 8.95
CA LYS A 30 -5.91 15.66 9.34
C LYS A 30 -5.70 15.48 10.85
N GLU A 31 -6.65 15.92 11.69
CA GLU A 31 -6.55 15.76 13.15
C GLU A 31 -6.69 14.29 13.61
N ARG A 32 -7.30 13.41 12.79
CA ARG A 32 -7.54 11.99 13.12
C ARG A 32 -6.51 11.03 12.50
N ARG A 33 -5.51 11.53 11.78
CA ARG A 33 -4.42 10.72 11.19
C ARG A 33 -3.37 10.35 12.24
N THR A 34 -3.65 9.32 13.04
CA THR A 34 -2.75 8.83 14.09
C THR A 34 -1.67 7.87 13.58
N TRP A 35 -1.85 7.31 12.38
CA TRP A 35 -0.93 6.35 11.78
C TRP A 35 0.33 7.05 11.28
N ARG A 36 1.45 6.80 11.97
CA ARG A 36 2.77 7.28 11.56
C ARG A 36 3.45 6.22 10.68
N VAL A 37 4.54 6.61 10.02
CA VAL A 37 5.37 5.71 9.19
C VAL A 37 5.73 4.41 9.92
N GLY A 38 5.95 4.46 11.23
CA GLY A 38 6.18 3.27 12.06
C GLY A 38 5.00 2.30 12.16
N SER A 39 3.76 2.80 12.26
CA SER A 39 2.56 1.96 12.29
C SER A 39 2.37 1.23 10.96
N PHE A 40 2.62 1.92 9.84
CA PHE A 40 2.62 1.32 8.52
C PHE A 40 3.75 0.29 8.35
N ALA A 41 4.96 0.58 8.83
CA ALA A 41 6.07 -0.37 8.80
C ALA A 41 5.80 -1.62 9.64
N ALA A 42 5.20 -1.47 10.83
CA ALA A 42 4.82 -2.60 11.68
C ALA A 42 3.74 -3.47 11.03
N LEU A 43 2.71 -2.86 10.44
CA LEU A 43 1.69 -3.56 9.65
C LEU A 43 2.33 -4.31 8.47
N TRP A 44 3.27 -3.65 7.79
CA TRP A 44 3.97 -4.22 6.64
C TRP A 44 4.79 -5.46 7.01
N ILE A 45 5.56 -5.40 8.09
CA ILE A 45 6.36 -6.52 8.59
C ILE A 45 5.44 -7.67 9.02
N SER A 46 4.32 -7.35 9.69
CA SER A 46 3.32 -8.33 10.10
C SER A 46 2.68 -9.05 8.91
N MET A 47 2.46 -8.36 7.79
CA MET A 47 1.92 -8.95 6.56
C MET A 47 2.99 -9.72 5.76
N SER A 48 4.24 -9.25 5.77
CA SER A 48 5.35 -9.85 5.01
C SER A 48 5.77 -11.21 5.56
N ALA A 49 5.72 -11.38 6.88
CA ALA A 49 5.99 -12.65 7.54
C ALA A 49 4.77 -13.57 7.48
N CYS A 50 4.54 -14.21 6.33
CA CYS A 50 3.46 -15.17 6.15
C CYS A 50 3.95 -16.51 5.56
N ILE A 51 3.19 -17.58 5.83
CA ILE A 51 3.44 -18.96 5.36
C ILE A 51 3.72 -19.02 3.83
N PRO A 52 2.99 -18.27 2.96
CA PRO A 52 3.26 -18.27 1.53
C PRO A 52 4.70 -17.92 1.14
N THR A 53 5.35 -17.00 1.86
CA THR A 53 6.74 -16.61 1.60
C THR A 53 7.70 -17.77 1.86
N TYR A 54 7.47 -18.53 2.95
CA TYR A 54 8.24 -19.72 3.24
C TYR A 54 8.00 -20.83 2.22
N MET A 55 6.76 -21.00 1.75
CA MET A 55 6.43 -21.95 0.69
C MET A 55 7.09 -21.59 -0.64
N LEU A 56 7.10 -20.30 -1.00
CA LEU A 56 7.82 -19.81 -2.19
C LEU A 56 9.32 -20.12 -2.08
N ALA A 57 9.96 -19.75 -0.98
CA ALA A 57 11.38 -20.07 -0.77
C ALA A 57 11.66 -21.58 -0.86
N SER A 58 10.83 -22.40 -0.24
CA SER A 58 10.94 -23.87 -0.30
C SER A 58 10.77 -24.40 -1.73
N SER A 59 9.80 -23.89 -2.49
CA SER A 59 9.55 -24.30 -3.87
C SER A 59 10.69 -23.91 -4.81
N LEU A 60 11.29 -22.73 -4.65
CA LEU A 60 12.43 -22.29 -5.45
C LEU A 60 13.70 -23.11 -5.13
N ILE A 61 13.92 -23.44 -3.85
CA ILE A 61 15.05 -24.30 -3.44
C ILE A 61 14.84 -25.73 -3.94
N GLY A 62 13.62 -26.27 -3.79
CA GLY A 62 13.25 -27.59 -4.32
C GLY A 62 13.35 -27.68 -5.85
N GLY A 63 13.22 -26.55 -6.56
CA GLY A 63 13.44 -26.42 -7.99
C GLY A 63 14.92 -26.46 -8.43
N GLY A 64 15.87 -26.62 -7.50
CA GLY A 64 17.29 -26.79 -7.79
C GLY A 64 18.15 -25.53 -7.55
N MET A 65 17.57 -24.48 -6.96
CA MET A 65 18.27 -23.22 -6.73
C MET A 65 18.88 -23.17 -5.32
N ASN A 66 20.08 -22.59 -5.18
CA ASN A 66 20.70 -22.48 -3.85
C ASN A 66 19.87 -21.54 -2.93
N TRP A 67 19.90 -21.76 -1.62
CA TRP A 67 19.12 -20.99 -0.64
C TRP A 67 19.36 -19.47 -0.77
N SER A 68 20.60 -19.07 -1.04
CA SER A 68 20.97 -17.66 -1.25
C SER A 68 20.41 -17.08 -2.55
N GLN A 69 20.38 -17.88 -3.63
CA GLN A 69 19.79 -17.49 -4.92
C GLN A 69 18.26 -17.41 -4.84
N ALA A 70 17.62 -18.28 -4.07
CA ALA A 70 16.17 -18.22 -3.82
C ALA A 70 15.78 -16.93 -3.09
N ILE A 71 16.52 -16.57 -2.03
CA ILE A 71 16.29 -15.31 -1.32
C ILE A 71 16.50 -14.10 -2.25
N LEU A 72 17.57 -14.10 -3.06
CA LEU A 72 17.83 -13.01 -4.00
C LEU A 72 16.74 -12.87 -5.06
N THR A 73 16.26 -13.99 -5.62
CA THR A 73 15.20 -14.02 -6.64
C THR A 73 13.88 -13.50 -6.07
N ILE A 74 13.52 -13.94 -4.85
CA ILE A 74 12.31 -13.47 -4.14
C ILE A 74 12.43 -11.96 -3.85
N PHE A 75 13.59 -11.50 -3.40
CA PHE A 75 13.84 -10.08 -3.14
C PHE A 75 13.66 -9.24 -4.40
N LEU A 76 14.23 -9.66 -5.54
CA LEU A 76 14.07 -8.97 -6.82
C LEU A 76 12.61 -8.95 -7.29
N GLY A 77 11.89 -10.07 -7.14
CA GLY A 77 10.46 -10.14 -7.46
C GLY A 77 9.64 -9.14 -6.64
N ASN A 78 9.90 -9.06 -5.33
CA ASN A 78 9.24 -8.08 -4.46
C ASN A 78 9.58 -6.63 -4.85
N LEU A 79 10.83 -6.35 -5.24
CA LEU A 79 11.24 -5.01 -5.68
C LEU A 79 10.48 -4.55 -6.94
N ILE A 80 10.21 -5.47 -7.87
CA ILE A 80 9.42 -5.18 -9.07
C ILE A 80 7.96 -4.88 -8.69
N VAL A 81 7.39 -5.66 -7.78
CA VAL A 81 5.99 -5.50 -7.31
C VAL A 81 5.79 -4.18 -6.57
N VAL A 82 6.83 -3.64 -5.91
CA VAL A 82 6.76 -2.34 -5.23
C VAL A 82 6.38 -1.20 -6.20
N ILE A 83 6.80 -1.26 -7.45
CA ILE A 83 6.54 -0.20 -8.45
C ILE A 83 5.03 0.04 -8.68
N PRO A 84 4.24 -0.96 -9.14
CA PRO A 84 2.80 -0.77 -9.29
C PRO A 84 2.11 -0.49 -7.96
N MET A 85 2.63 -1.02 -6.85
CA MET A 85 2.08 -0.76 -5.53
C MET A 85 2.18 0.71 -5.12
N ILE A 86 3.32 1.36 -5.36
CA ILE A 86 3.52 2.79 -5.11
C ILE A 86 2.61 3.63 -6.02
N LEU A 87 2.48 3.23 -7.30
CA LEU A 87 1.59 3.91 -8.24
C LEU A 87 0.12 3.84 -7.79
N ASN A 88 -0.34 2.68 -7.33
CA ASN A 88 -1.68 2.51 -6.74
C ASN A 88 -1.84 3.32 -5.44
N ALA A 89 -0.83 3.32 -4.57
CA ALA A 89 -0.85 4.06 -3.32
C ALA A 89 -0.87 5.58 -3.54
N HIS A 90 -0.27 6.09 -4.61
CA HIS A 90 -0.33 7.51 -4.96
C HIS A 90 -1.75 7.97 -5.30
N ALA A 91 -2.48 7.15 -6.07
CA ALA A 91 -3.90 7.43 -6.35
C ALA A 91 -4.75 7.32 -5.08
N GLY A 92 -4.53 6.28 -4.27
CA GLY A 92 -5.28 6.07 -3.02
C GLY A 92 -5.05 7.14 -1.95
N THR A 93 -3.88 7.79 -1.92
CA THR A 93 -3.59 8.87 -0.95
C THR A 93 -4.03 10.25 -1.42
N ARG A 94 -4.25 10.44 -2.72
CA ARG A 94 -4.69 11.72 -3.29
C ARG A 94 -6.23 11.84 -3.37
N TYR A 95 -6.92 10.72 -3.60
CA TYR A 95 -8.37 10.68 -3.82
C TYR A 95 -9.16 9.89 -2.77
N GLY A 96 -8.48 9.35 -1.74
CA GLY A 96 -9.08 8.65 -0.60
C GLY A 96 -8.92 9.40 0.71
#